data_AF-X1S4I8-F1
#
_entry.id   AF-X1S4I8-F1
#
_cell.length_a   1.000
_cell.length_b   1.000
_cell.length_c   1.000
_cell.angle_alpha   90.00
_cell.angle_beta   90.00
_cell.angle_gamma   90.00
#
_symmetry.space_group_name_H-M   'P 1'
#
loop_
_entity.id
_entity.type
_entity.pdbx_description
1 polymer ?
#
loop_
_entity_poly.entity_id
_entity_poly.type
_entity_poly.pdbx_seq_one_letter_code
_entity_poly.pdbx_strand_id
1 'polypeptide(L)' 'VDIKITLHRFLAEDIVAPANLPGFNRSTMDGYAIRAEDSFGATGNLPSYLEIIGEIKMGVKPEFR' A
#
# COMPACT_ATOMS: atom_id res chain seq x y z
N VAL A 1 31.46 -4.52 -7.59
CA VAL A 1 31.71 -5.01 -6.21
C VAL A 1 30.36 -5.46 -5.66
N ASP A 2 30.27 -6.64 -5.05
CA ASP A 2 29.00 -7.12 -4.47
C ASP A 2 28.58 -6.26 -3.27
N ILE A 3 27.29 -5.91 -3.17
CA ILE A 3 26.74 -5.01 -2.13
C ILE A 3 27.01 -5.50 -0.71
N LYS A 4 27.19 -6.80 -0.50
CA LYS A 4 27.47 -7.38 0.83
C LYS A 4 28.88 -7.06 1.33
N ILE A 5 29.80 -6.65 0.45
CA ILE A 5 31.21 -6.37 0.79
C ILE A 5 31.61 -4.91 0.52
N THR A 6 30.64 -3.99 0.35
CA THR A 6 30.92 -2.57 0.07
C THR A 6 31.02 -1.68 1.30
N LEU A 7 30.85 -2.21 2.51
CA LEU A 7 31.02 -1.43 3.74
C LEU A 7 32.42 -0.77 3.76
N HIS A 8 32.50 0.51 4.13
CA HIS A 8 33.71 1.35 4.12
C HIS A 8 34.30 1.68 2.74
N ARG A 9 33.57 1.44 1.65
CA ARG A 9 33.93 1.95 0.32
C ARG A 9 33.29 3.32 0.08
N PHE A 10 33.83 4.06 -0.89
CA PHE A 10 33.26 5.33 -1.35
C PHE A 10 32.45 5.12 -2.63
N LEU A 11 31.37 5.90 -2.80
CA LEU A 11 30.63 5.96 -4.05
C LEU A 11 31.49 6.63 -5.13
N ALA A 12 31.45 6.07 -6.34
CA ALA A 12 32.14 6.65 -7.49
C ALA A 12 31.27 7.67 -8.24
N GLU A 13 29.95 7.56 -8.10
CA GLU A 13 28.94 8.40 -8.73
C GLU A 13 27.68 8.44 -7.86
N ASP A 14 26.77 9.36 -8.18
CA ASP A 14 25.49 9.47 -7.50
C ASP A 14 24.59 8.26 -7.76
N ILE A 15 23.85 7.83 -6.73
CA ILE A 15 22.84 6.77 -6.86
C ILE A 15 21.46 7.41 -6.88
N VAL A 16 20.74 7.21 -7.99
CA VAL A 16 19.35 7.65 -8.15
C VAL A 16 18.41 6.45 -7.99
N ALA A 17 17.27 6.66 -7.34
CA ALA A 17 16.25 5.63 -7.20
C ALA A 17 15.66 5.28 -8.59
N PRO A 18 15.66 3.99 -9.00
CA PRO A 18 15.13 3.60 -10.31
C PRO A 18 13.60 3.54 -10.34
N ALA A 19 12.94 3.55 -9.18
CA ALA A 19 11.49 3.44 -9.06
C ALA A 19 10.97 4.03 -7.74
N ASN A 20 9.67 4.31 -7.71
CA ASN A 20 8.96 4.70 -6.49
C ASN A 20 8.83 3.51 -5.53
N LEU A 21 8.92 3.80 -4.23
CA LEU A 21 8.71 2.83 -3.17
C LEU A 21 7.76 3.42 -2.11
N PRO A 22 6.62 2.77 -1.82
CA PRO A 22 6.06 1.57 -2.47
C PRO A 22 5.71 1.80 -3.95
N GLY A 23 5.86 0.77 -4.78
CA GLY A 23 5.54 0.86 -6.21
C GLY A 23 4.04 0.82 -6.54
N PHE A 24 3.17 0.69 -5.53
CA PHE A 24 1.72 0.60 -5.69
C PHE A 24 1.00 1.02 -4.39
N ASN A 25 -0.29 1.34 -4.51
CA ASN A 25 -1.13 1.67 -3.37
C ASN A 25 -1.36 0.42 -2.51
N ARG A 26 -1.01 0.51 -1.23
CA ARG A 26 -1.18 -0.57 -0.26
C ARG A 26 -1.83 -0.04 1.00
N SER A 27 -2.52 -0.93 1.72
CA SER A 27 -2.90 -0.60 3.08
C SER A 27 -1.67 -0.56 3.99
N THR A 28 -1.70 0.39 4.92
CA THR A 28 -0.74 0.51 6.03
C THR A 28 -1.21 -0.24 7.27
N MET A 29 -2.49 -0.60 7.33
CA MET A 29 -3.14 -1.23 8.47
C MET A 29 -4.05 -2.38 8.03
N ASP A 30 -4.49 -3.18 8.99
CA ASP A 30 -5.59 -4.13 8.77
C ASP A 30 -6.93 -3.38 8.81
N GLY A 31 -7.83 -3.71 7.89
CA GLY A 31 -9.14 -3.05 7.79
C GLY A 31 -9.88 -3.37 6.49
N TYR A 32 -10.89 -2.57 6.17
CA TYR A 32 -11.72 -2.71 4.99
C TYR A 32 -11.43 -1.60 3.98
N ALA A 33 -11.18 -1.98 2.73
CA ALA A 33 -11.08 -1.02 1.64
C ALA A 33 -12.50 -0.62 1.20
N ILE A 34 -12.81 0.67 1.26
CA ILE A 34 -14.08 1.24 0.81
C ILE A 34 -13.83 2.42 -0.12
N ARG A 35 -14.83 2.80 -0.91
CA ARG A 35 -14.81 4.11 -1.58
C ARG A 35 -15.14 5.16 -0.53
N ALA A 36 -14.33 6.22 -0.46
CA ALA A 36 -14.51 7.24 0.58
C ALA A 36 -15.93 7.84 0.56
N GLU A 37 -16.48 8.05 -0.65
CA GLU A 37 -17.82 8.63 -0.84
C GLU A 37 -18.96 7.79 -0.22
N ASP A 38 -18.81 6.46 -0.14
CA ASP A 38 -19.86 5.58 0.43
C ASP A 38 -19.99 5.76 1.96
N SER A 39 -18.99 6.37 2.59
CA SER A 39 -18.99 6.69 4.02
C SER A 39 -19.41 8.13 4.33
N PHE A 40 -19.69 8.95 3.32
CA PHE A 40 -20.06 10.34 3.55
C PHE A 40 -21.42 10.44 4.24
N GLY A 41 -21.48 11.22 5.32
CA GLY A 41 -22.69 11.35 6.15
C GLY A 41 -22.87 10.24 7.19
N ALA A 42 -22.00 9.21 7.21
CA ALA A 42 -21.97 8.25 8.30
C ALA A 42 -21.64 8.96 9.61
N THR A 43 -22.48 8.78 10.62
CA THR A 43 -22.28 9.29 11.97
C THR A 43 -22.49 8.17 12.98
N GLY A 44 -22.12 8.38 14.25
CA GLY A 44 -22.34 7.38 15.30
C GLY A 44 -23.81 6.99 15.47
N ASN A 45 -24.74 7.89 15.17
CA ASN A 45 -26.19 7.65 15.25
C ASN A 45 -26.79 7.15 13.92
N LEU A 46 -26.08 7.31 12.81
CA LEU A 46 -26.51 6.89 11.48
C LEU A 46 -25.32 6.25 10.74
N PRO A 47 -25.02 4.97 11.00
CA PRO A 47 -23.91 4.28 10.36
C PRO A 47 -24.24 3.94 8.89
N SER A 48 -23.23 3.97 8.02
CA SER A 48 -23.32 3.38 6.68
C SER A 48 -23.12 1.87 6.76
N TYR A 49 -24.03 1.11 6.16
CA TYR A 49 -23.89 -0.34 6.01
C TYR A 49 -23.29 -0.65 4.64
N LEU A 50 -22.26 -1.51 4.63
CA LEU A 50 -21.54 -1.94 3.44
C LEU A 50 -21.48 -3.47 3.41
N GLU A 51 -21.45 -4.03 2.21
CA GLU A 51 -21.32 -5.48 1.99
C GLU A 51 -19.86 -5.85 1.73
N ILE A 52 -19.41 -6.98 2.29
CA ILE A 52 -18.09 -7.52 2.04
C ILE A 52 -18.14 -8.32 0.74
N ILE A 53 -17.42 -7.86 -0.28
CA ILE A 53 -17.36 -8.52 -1.60
C ILE A 53 -16.14 -9.44 -1.76
N GLY A 54 -15.18 -9.39 -0.84
CA GLY A 54 -13.98 -10.22 -0.90
C GLY A 54 -12.89 -9.82 0.09
N GLU A 55 -11.76 -10.53 0.02
CA GLU A 55 -10.55 -10.27 0.80
C GLU A 55 -9.31 -10.23 -0.11
N ILE A 56 -8.31 -9.40 0.24
CA ILE A 56 -7.04 -9.32 -0.48
C ILE A 56 -5.92 -9.69 0.47
N LYS A 57 -5.22 -10.80 0.18
CA LYS A 57 -4.07 -11.25 0.96
C LYS A 57 -2.80 -10.50 0.57
N MET A 58 -1.82 -10.47 1.48
CA MET A 58 -0.53 -9.83 1.21
C MET A 58 0.12 -10.40 -0.06
N GLY A 59 0.55 -9.50 -0.95
CA GLY A 59 1.19 -9.87 -2.21
C GLY A 59 0.23 -10.31 -3.33
N VAL A 60 -1.08 -10.35 -3.08
CA VAL A 60 -2.09 -10.72 -4.07
C VAL A 60 -2.70 -9.47 -4.68
N LYS A 61 -2.90 -9.48 -6.00
CA LYS A 61 -3.64 -8.41 -6.71
C LYS A 61 -5.14 -8.72 -6.65
N PRO A 62 -6.01 -7.74 -6.35
CA PRO A 62 -7.45 -7.95 -6.41
C PRO A 62 -7.92 -8.32 -7.83
N GLU A 63 -8.87 -9.25 -7.90
CA GLU A 63 -9.51 -9.70 -9.14
C GLU A 63 -10.92 -9.08 -9.34
N PHE A 64 -11.41 -8.36 -8.33
CA PHE A 64 -12.71 -7.71 -8.30
C PHE A 64 -12.54 -6.18 -8.22
N ARG A 65 -13.61 -5.45 -8.55
CA ARG A 65 -13.67 -3.99 -8.51
C ARG A 65 -14.73 -3.53 -7.53
#